data_AF-A0A2S2P833-F1
#
_entry.id   AF-A0A2S2P833-F1
#
_cell.length_a   1.000
_cell.length_b   1.000
_cell.length_c   1.000
_cell.angle_alpha   90.00
_cell.angle_beta   90.00
_cell.angle_gamma   90.00
#
_symmetry.space_group_name_H-M   'P 1'
#
loop_
_entity.id
_entity.type
_entity.pdbx_description
1 polymer ?
#
loop_
_entity_poly.entity_id
_entity_poly.type
_entity_poly.pdbx_seq_one_letter_code
_entity_poly.pdbx_strand_id
1 'polypeptide(L)'
;FLGHDFLVEQQVAWDYRGCIIHLGKERSVSVSWKNPVTPVTVGVDLTNAGLPEEDDGMRVKEVLCQYPEVFSGEVGRTRVIEHQIRLKDPNPVALNAYGYSREKNEVIAEMVRDMEEQGFVEPSISPWAPPVVLVKKKDGSFRFCVDYRRLNM
;
A
#
# COMPACT_ATOMS: atom_id res chain seq x y z
N PHE A 1 7.37 -8.80 14.60
CA PHE A 1 7.59 -8.92 13.15
C PHE A 1 8.56 -10.06 12.94
N LEU A 2 8.18 -11.05 12.12
CA LEU A 2 9.02 -12.21 11.81
C LEU A 2 10.15 -11.72 10.90
N GLY A 3 11.31 -11.45 11.48
CA GLY A 3 12.49 -10.96 10.76
C GLY A 3 13.22 -12.06 10.00
N HIS A 4 14.29 -11.68 9.30
CA HIS A 4 15.18 -12.62 8.62
C HIS A 4 15.66 -13.75 9.55
N ASP A 5 15.99 -13.42 10.80
CA ASP A 5 16.49 -14.39 11.79
C ASP A 5 15.46 -15.46 12.10
N PHE A 6 14.18 -15.10 12.17
CA PHE A 6 13.09 -16.06 12.36
C PHE A 6 12.96 -17.01 11.16
N LEU A 7 13.11 -16.50 9.93
CA LEU A 7 13.00 -17.32 8.72
C LEU A 7 14.14 -18.34 8.63
N VAL A 8 15.35 -17.95 9.04
CA VAL A 8 16.53 -18.83 9.08
C VAL A 8 16.40 -19.87 10.20
N GLU A 9 15.99 -19.46 11.39
CA GLU A 9 15.80 -20.36 12.54
C GLU A 9 14.74 -21.43 12.28
N GLN A 10 13.63 -21.04 11.65
CA GLN A 10 12.53 -21.94 11.31
C GLN A 10 12.74 -22.70 9.99
N GLN A 11 13.88 -22.53 9.32
CA GLN A 11 14.21 -23.17 8.04
C GLN A 11 13.10 -23.07 7.00
N VAL A 12 12.62 -21.85 6.79
CA VAL A 12 11.48 -21.61 5.89
C VAL A 12 11.88 -21.87 4.45
N ALA A 13 11.12 -22.73 3.76
CA ALA A 13 11.27 -22.96 2.32
C ALA A 13 10.01 -22.52 1.57
N TRP A 14 10.21 -21.79 0.48
CA TRP A 14 9.14 -21.25 -0.36
C TRP A 14 9.01 -22.08 -1.63
N ASP A 15 7.85 -22.71 -1.83
CA ASP A 15 7.45 -23.26 -3.12
C ASP A 15 6.53 -22.27 -3.82
N TYR A 16 7.12 -21.47 -4.71
CA TYR A 16 6.40 -20.48 -5.49
C TYR A 16 5.51 -21.09 -6.58
N ARG A 17 5.78 -22.34 -7.02
CA ARG A 17 4.93 -23.02 -8.02
C ARG A 17 3.67 -23.59 -7.39
N GLY A 18 3.80 -24.10 -6.16
CA GLY A 18 2.68 -24.62 -5.38
C GLY A 18 1.93 -23.56 -4.57
N CYS A 19 2.48 -22.34 -4.46
CA CYS A 19 2.04 -21.33 -3.49
C CYS A 19 2.02 -21.89 -2.06
N ILE A 20 3.12 -22.50 -1.64
CA ILE A 20 3.27 -23.16 -0.32
C ILE A 20 4.49 -22.62 0.42
N ILE A 21 4.31 -22.35 1.71
CA ILE A 21 5.41 -22.09 2.65
C ILE A 21 5.58 -23.32 3.53
N HIS A 22 6.77 -23.93 3.51
CA HIS A 22 7.14 -25.01 4.41
C HIS A 22 7.92 -24.45 5.60
N LEU A 23 7.54 -24.87 6.82
CA LEU A 23 8.19 -24.49 8.07
C LEU A 23 8.77 -25.73 8.76
N GLY A 24 10.02 -25.64 9.24
CA GLY A 24 10.68 -26.64 10.08
C GLY A 24 11.62 -27.62 9.35
N LYS A 25 12.60 -28.15 10.10
CA LYS A 25 13.65 -29.10 9.66
C LYS A 25 13.14 -30.38 8.98
N GLU A 26 11.91 -30.79 9.29
CA GLU A 26 11.27 -32.02 8.76
C GLU A 26 9.89 -31.74 8.09
N ARG A 27 9.68 -30.54 7.53
CA ARG A 27 8.44 -30.16 6.80
C ARG A 27 7.14 -30.29 7.60
N SER A 28 7.18 -30.09 8.92
CA SER A 28 6.04 -30.40 9.81
C SER A 28 4.83 -29.46 9.66
N VAL A 29 4.96 -28.31 9.00
CA VAL A 29 3.83 -27.41 8.70
C VAL A 29 3.97 -26.81 7.31
N SER A 30 2.94 -26.96 6.48
CA SER A 30 2.85 -26.35 5.15
C SER A 30 1.62 -25.45 5.09
N VAL A 31 1.80 -24.18 4.73
CA VAL A 31 0.70 -23.23 4.53
C VAL A 31 0.59 -22.92 3.05
N SER A 32 -0.52 -23.31 2.43
CA SER A 32 -0.83 -22.96 1.05
C SER A 32 -1.67 -21.69 1.00
N TRP A 33 -1.31 -20.73 0.15
CA TRP A 33 -2.20 -19.61 -0.17
C TRP A 33 -2.76 -19.78 -1.58
N LYS A 34 -4.06 -19.58 -1.73
CA LYS A 34 -4.69 -19.46 -3.06
C LYS A 34 -4.90 -17.98 -3.31
N ASN A 35 -4.24 -17.43 -4.31
CA ASN A 35 -4.67 -16.15 -4.86
C ASN A 35 -6.00 -16.38 -5.57
N PRO A 36 -7.08 -15.68 -5.21
CA PRO A 36 -8.22 -15.57 -6.10
C PRO A 36 -7.74 -14.81 -7.34
N VAL A 37 -7.41 -15.55 -8.39
CA VAL A 37 -7.11 -14.97 -9.70
C VAL A 37 -8.43 -14.45 -10.24
N THR A 38 -8.73 -13.18 -10.00
CA THR A 38 -9.66 -12.45 -10.86
C THR A 38 -8.93 -12.19 -12.17
N PRO A 39 -9.38 -12.75 -13.32
CA PRO A 39 -8.75 -12.46 -14.59
C PRO A 39 -9.08 -11.02 -14.96
N VAL A 40 -8.19 -10.09 -14.61
CA VAL A 40 -8.22 -8.74 -15.16
C VAL A 40 -7.23 -8.73 -16.32
N THR A 41 -7.76 -8.76 -17.54
CA THR A 41 -6.97 -8.59 -18.76
C THR A 41 -6.62 -7.12 -18.96
N VAL A 42 -5.73 -6.57 -18.12
CA VAL A 42 -5.03 -5.34 -18.48
C VAL A 42 -3.75 -5.77 -19.17
N GLY A 43 -3.64 -5.53 -20.47
CA GLY A 43 -2.37 -5.76 -21.17
C GLY A 43 -1.33 -4.76 -20.69
N VAL A 44 -0.16 -5.23 -20.23
CA VAL A 44 0.97 -4.35 -19.95
C VAL A 44 1.54 -3.86 -21.28
N ASP A 45 1.52 -2.55 -21.51
CA ASP A 45 2.18 -1.94 -22.66
C ASP A 45 3.69 -1.91 -22.43
N LEU A 46 4.41 -2.78 -23.15
CA LEU A 46 5.86 -2.92 -23.07
C LEU A 46 6.60 -2.22 -24.21
N THR A 47 5.90 -1.43 -25.05
CA THR A 47 6.46 -0.86 -26.28
C THR A 47 7.67 0.05 -26.00
N ASN A 48 7.69 0.71 -24.84
CA ASN A 48 8.78 1.60 -24.41
C ASN A 48 9.70 0.99 -23.33
N ALA A 49 9.53 -0.29 -23.00
CA ALA A 49 10.21 -0.90 -21.85
C ALA A 49 11.72 -1.17 -22.09
N GLY A 50 12.19 -1.09 -23.35
CA GLY A 50 13.60 -1.27 -23.68
C GLY A 50 14.18 -2.62 -23.25
N LEU A 51 13.32 -3.65 -23.18
CA LEU A 51 13.71 -4.97 -22.70
C LEU A 51 14.65 -5.63 -23.72
N PRO A 52 15.82 -6.15 -23.29
CA PRO A 52 16.72 -6.87 -24.19
C PRO A 52 16.03 -8.11 -24.77
N GLU A 53 16.33 -8.47 -26.02
CA GLU A 53 15.76 -9.66 -26.69
C GLU A 53 16.39 -10.99 -26.22
N GLU A 54 17.33 -10.92 -25.29
CA GLU A 54 17.97 -12.08 -24.67
C GLU A 54 16.99 -12.87 -23.76
N ASP A 55 17.37 -14.09 -23.38
CA ASP A 55 16.54 -15.01 -22.57
C ASP A 55 15.96 -14.33 -21.32
N ASP A 56 16.75 -13.47 -20.67
CA ASP A 56 16.32 -12.73 -19.48
C ASP A 56 15.19 -11.72 -19.77
N GLY A 57 15.22 -11.05 -20.92
CA GLY A 57 14.14 -10.11 -21.28
C GLY A 57 12.84 -10.83 -21.63
N MET A 58 12.92 -12.03 -22.20
CA MET A 58 11.76 -12.89 -22.43
C MET A 58 11.12 -13.34 -21.11
N ARG A 59 11.94 -13.72 -20.13
CA ARG A 59 11.49 -14.09 -18.78
C ARG A 59 10.86 -12.92 -18.03
N VAL A 60 11.42 -11.71 -18.15
CA VAL A 60 10.83 -10.50 -17.56
C VAL A 60 9.48 -10.20 -18.20
N LYS A 61 9.37 -10.28 -19.52
CA LYS A 61 8.10 -10.08 -20.24
C LYS A 61 7.04 -11.07 -19.80
N GLU A 62 7.39 -12.35 -19.61
CA GLU A 62 6.49 -13.37 -19.10
C GLU A 62 5.91 -12.98 -17.73
N VAL A 63 6.76 -12.56 -16.78
CA VAL A 63 6.32 -12.15 -15.44
C VAL A 63 5.43 -10.90 -15.48
N LEU A 64 5.78 -9.91 -16.29
CA LEU A 64 4.99 -8.68 -16.43
C LEU A 64 3.59 -8.98 -16.99
N CYS A 65 3.51 -9.87 -17.99
CA CYS A 65 2.23 -10.30 -18.55
C CYS A 65 1.44 -11.23 -17.61
N GLN A 66 2.11 -11.94 -16.70
CA GLN A 66 1.46 -12.83 -15.74
C GLN A 66 0.76 -12.06 -14.60
N TYR A 67 1.31 -10.90 -14.20
CA TYR A 67 0.81 -10.11 -13.08
C TYR A 67 0.62 -8.63 -13.44
N PRO A 68 -0.18 -8.30 -14.48
CA PRO A 68 -0.34 -6.93 -14.95
C PRO A 68 -0.86 -5.98 -13.86
N GLU A 69 -1.69 -6.47 -12.94
CA GLU A 69 -2.29 -5.71 -11.84
C GLU A 69 -1.25 -5.21 -10.83
N VAL A 70 -0.17 -5.97 -10.61
CA VAL A 70 0.90 -5.62 -9.67
C VAL A 70 1.71 -4.44 -10.16
N PHE A 71 1.82 -4.29 -11.49
CA PHE A 71 2.55 -3.22 -12.15
C PHE A 71 1.64 -2.09 -12.63
N SER A 72 0.38 -2.08 -12.20
CA SER A 72 -0.51 -0.96 -12.47
C SER A 72 -0.02 0.30 -11.74
N GLY A 73 -0.30 1.48 -12.31
CA GLY A 73 -0.07 2.76 -11.62
C GLY A 73 -1.11 3.04 -10.52
N GLU A 74 -2.09 2.15 -10.35
CA GLU A 74 -3.18 2.28 -9.40
C GLU A 74 -2.79 1.64 -8.05
N VAL A 75 -3.22 2.27 -6.95
CA VAL A 75 -2.96 1.73 -5.62
C VAL A 75 -4.00 0.66 -5.28
N GLY A 76 -3.55 -0.58 -5.10
CA GLY A 76 -4.41 -1.69 -4.67
C GLY A 76 -4.81 -1.63 -3.19
N ARG A 77 -5.79 -2.47 -2.80
CA ARG A 77 -6.23 -2.67 -1.41
C ARG A 77 -6.17 -4.14 -1.02
N THR A 78 -5.61 -4.45 0.15
CA THR A 78 -5.67 -5.79 0.74
C THR A 78 -6.86 -5.92 1.69
N ARG A 79 -7.48 -7.10 1.72
CA ARG A 79 -8.48 -7.51 2.72
C ARG A 79 -7.96 -8.60 3.66
N VAL A 80 -6.69 -8.97 3.53
CA VAL A 80 -6.09 -10.09 4.28
C VAL A 80 -5.83 -9.70 5.74
N ILE A 81 -5.45 -8.44 5.97
CA ILE A 81 -5.14 -7.91 7.30
C ILE A 81 -5.70 -6.50 7.40
N GLU A 82 -6.30 -6.19 8.54
CA GLU A 82 -6.72 -4.84 8.91
C GLU A 82 -5.77 -4.26 9.96
N HIS A 83 -5.40 -2.98 9.79
CA HIS A 83 -4.56 -2.30 10.76
C HIS A 83 -5.39 -1.76 11.92
N GLN A 84 -5.22 -2.35 13.12
CA GLN A 84 -5.84 -1.84 14.33
C GLN A 84 -4.89 -0.88 15.05
N ILE A 85 -5.31 0.38 15.20
CA ILE A 85 -4.57 1.38 15.97
C ILE A 85 -4.90 1.21 17.46
N ARG A 86 -3.90 0.81 18.26
CA ARG A 86 -4.02 0.69 19.71
C ARG A 86 -3.57 1.98 20.38
N LEU A 87 -4.50 2.67 21.04
CA LEU A 87 -4.25 3.94 21.71
C LEU A 87 -3.67 3.71 23.11
N LYS A 88 -2.73 4.57 23.54
CA LYS A 88 -2.28 4.62 24.94
C LYS A 88 -3.28 5.39 25.81
N ASP A 89 -3.73 6.54 25.31
CA ASP A 89 -4.76 7.37 25.91
C ASP A 89 -6.03 7.30 25.04
N PRO A 90 -7.17 6.83 25.57
CA PRO A 90 -8.43 6.75 24.83
C PRO A 90 -9.15 8.10 24.69
N ASN A 91 -8.66 9.18 25.32
CA ASN A 91 -9.31 10.48 25.25
C ASN A 91 -9.19 11.10 23.86
N PRO A 92 -10.31 11.48 23.21
CA PRO A 92 -10.29 11.98 21.84
C PRO A 92 -9.59 13.33 21.74
N VAL A 93 -8.80 13.49 20.68
CA VAL A 93 -8.17 14.75 20.31
C VAL A 93 -8.84 15.31 19.06
N ALA A 94 -9.58 16.40 19.24
CA ALA A 94 -10.13 17.20 18.14
C ALA A 94 -9.42 18.56 18.10
N LEU A 95 -8.79 18.87 16.97
CA LEU A 95 -8.12 20.14 16.72
C LEU A 95 -8.79 20.85 15.56
N ASN A 96 -8.80 22.17 15.63
CA ASN A 96 -9.25 22.99 14.51
C ASN A 96 -8.27 22.84 13.33
N ALA A 97 -8.81 22.86 12.11
CA ALA A 97 -8.00 22.94 10.90
C ALA A 97 -7.13 24.21 10.91
N TYR A 98 -5.92 24.11 10.38
CA TYR A 98 -5.06 25.28 10.23
C TYR A 98 -5.62 26.25 9.19
N GLY A 99 -5.46 27.54 9.45
CA GLY A 99 -5.86 28.59 8.50
C GLY A 99 -4.93 28.61 7.28
N TYR A 100 -5.50 28.39 6.09
CA TYR A 100 -4.80 28.48 4.81
C TYR A 100 -5.38 29.57 3.91
N SER A 101 -4.59 30.01 2.93
CA SER A 101 -5.09 30.88 1.85
C SER A 101 -6.15 30.15 1.03
N ARG A 102 -6.98 30.92 0.30
CA ARG A 102 -8.03 30.37 -0.58
C ARG A 102 -7.48 29.32 -1.55
N GLU A 103 -6.39 29.64 -2.23
CA GLU A 103 -5.69 28.74 -3.17
C GLU A 103 -5.29 27.41 -2.53
N LYS A 104 -4.72 27.45 -1.31
CA LYS A 104 -4.31 26.24 -0.60
C LYS A 104 -5.50 25.40 -0.14
N ASN A 105 -6.60 26.04 0.25
CA ASN A 105 -7.84 25.32 0.58
C ASN A 105 -8.44 24.62 -0.65
N GLU A 106 -8.36 25.24 -1.83
CA GLU A 106 -8.78 24.61 -3.09
C GLU A 106 -7.94 23.37 -3.39
N VAL A 107 -6.61 23.44 -3.23
CA VAL A 107 -5.72 22.27 -3.38
C VAL A 107 -6.07 21.16 -2.37
N ILE A 108 -6.35 21.51 -1.11
CA ILE A 108 -6.76 20.52 -0.09
C ILE A 108 -8.07 19.83 -0.52
N ALA A 109 -9.06 20.60 -0.97
CA ALA A 109 -10.35 20.08 -1.39
C ALA A 109 -10.23 19.15 -2.60
N GLU A 110 -9.40 19.51 -3.59
CA GLU A 110 -9.11 18.66 -4.75
C GLU A 110 -8.45 17.34 -4.33
N MET A 111 -7.41 17.39 -3.50
CA MET A 111 -6.74 16.18 -3.01
C MET A 111 -7.67 15.28 -2.20
N VAL A 112 -8.56 15.84 -1.38
CA VAL A 112 -9.55 15.05 -0.63
C VAL A 112 -10.51 14.37 -1.58
N ARG A 113 -11.05 15.09 -2.57
CA ARG A 113 -11.95 14.51 -3.57
C ARG A 113 -11.28 13.36 -4.33
N ASP A 114 -10.04 13.55 -4.77
CA ASP A 114 -9.29 12.51 -5.48
C ASP A 114 -9.06 11.26 -4.61
N MET A 115 -8.83 11.43 -3.29
CA MET A 115 -8.71 10.32 -2.35
C MET A 115 -10.05 9.64 -2.05
N GLU A 116 -11.16 10.39 -2.03
CA GLU A 116 -12.53 9.85 -1.91
C GLU A 116 -12.91 9.03 -3.15
N GLU A 117 -12.62 9.54 -4.35
CA GLU A 117 -12.86 8.84 -5.62
C GLU A 117 -12.05 7.54 -5.71
N GLN A 118 -10.81 7.55 -5.21
CA GLN A 118 -9.97 6.34 -5.11
C GLN A 118 -10.36 5.41 -3.94
N GLY A 119 -11.26 5.85 -3.05
CA GLY A 119 -11.71 5.08 -1.89
C GLY A 119 -10.66 4.91 -0.79
N PHE A 120 -9.69 5.83 -0.69
CA PHE A 120 -8.69 5.84 0.38
C PHE A 120 -9.23 6.47 1.67
N VAL A 121 -10.16 7.41 1.54
CA VAL A 121 -10.80 8.13 2.65
C VAL A 121 -12.31 8.17 2.44
N GLU A 122 -13.05 8.39 3.53
CA GLU A 122 -14.50 8.57 3.50
C GLU A 122 -14.93 9.63 4.53
N PRO A 123 -16.07 10.31 4.32
CA PRO A 123 -16.64 11.20 5.32
C PRO A 123 -16.94 10.46 6.62
N SER A 124 -16.60 11.06 7.77
CA SER A 124 -16.85 10.46 9.09
C SER A 124 -17.32 11.49 10.10
N ILE A 125 -18.05 11.01 11.13
CA ILE A 125 -18.45 11.79 12.31
C ILE A 125 -17.58 11.32 13.48
N SER A 126 -16.26 11.54 13.36
CA SER A 126 -15.28 11.09 14.34
C SER A 126 -15.11 12.11 15.49
N PRO A 127 -15.01 11.66 16.75
CA PRO A 127 -14.59 12.54 17.85
C PRO A 127 -13.08 12.91 17.76
N TRP A 128 -12.33 12.27 16.86
CA TRP A 128 -10.93 12.56 16.57
C TRP A 128 -10.83 13.41 15.31
N ALA A 129 -10.17 14.56 15.40
CA ALA A 129 -10.00 15.49 14.29
C ALA A 129 -8.57 16.06 14.25
N PRO A 130 -7.58 15.31 13.76
CA PRO A 130 -6.25 15.84 13.51
C PRO A 130 -6.27 16.79 12.30
N PRO A 131 -5.52 17.92 12.34
CA PRO A 131 -5.55 18.90 11.26
C PRO A 131 -4.67 18.47 10.09
N VAL A 132 -5.03 18.96 8.90
CA VAL A 132 -4.25 18.76 7.66
C VAL A 132 -3.11 19.76 7.57
N VAL A 133 -1.96 19.31 7.11
CA VAL A 133 -0.77 20.10 6.83
C VAL A 133 -0.36 19.94 5.37
N LEU A 134 -0.26 21.06 4.65
CA LEU A 134 0.33 21.06 3.31
C LEU A 134 1.85 21.28 3.36
N VAL A 135 2.60 20.39 2.73
CA VAL A 135 4.06 20.50 2.57
C VAL A 135 4.40 20.70 1.10
N LYS A 136 5.16 21.74 0.78
CA LYS A 136 5.63 21.98 -0.60
C LYS A 136 6.78 21.03 -0.93
N LYS A 137 6.64 20.28 -2.02
CA LYS A 137 7.70 19.43 -2.58
C LYS A 137 8.68 20.27 -3.42
N LYS A 138 9.83 19.69 -3.76
CA LYS A 138 10.86 20.34 -4.59
C LYS A 138 10.37 20.67 -6.00
N ASP A 139 9.50 19.83 -6.55
CA ASP A 139 8.86 20.01 -7.87
C ASP A 139 7.79 21.11 -7.89
N GLY A 140 7.52 21.75 -6.73
CA GLY A 140 6.51 22.80 -6.60
C GLY A 140 5.12 22.31 -6.21
N SER A 141 4.85 21.01 -6.32
CA SER A 141 3.57 20.40 -5.90
C SER A 141 3.41 20.38 -4.38
N PHE A 142 2.18 20.15 -3.91
CA PHE A 142 1.90 19.97 -2.48
C PHE A 142 1.79 18.49 -2.10
N ARG A 143 2.11 18.20 -0.84
CA ARG A 143 1.83 16.91 -0.19
C ARG A 143 0.78 17.15 0.89
N PHE A 144 -0.29 16.38 0.83
CA PHE A 144 -1.30 16.28 1.87
C PHE A 144 -0.74 15.44 3.03
N CYS A 145 -0.60 16.04 4.20
CA CYS A 145 -0.17 15.36 5.42
C CYS A 145 -1.22 15.57 6.52
N VAL A 146 -1.38 14.59 7.42
CA VAL A 146 -2.22 14.74 8.61
C VAL A 146 -1.32 14.82 9.84
N ASP A 147 -1.56 15.82 10.70
CA ASP A 147 -0.76 16.06 11.89
C ASP A 147 -1.21 15.18 13.07
N TYR A 148 -0.68 13.96 13.10
CA TYR A 148 -0.94 12.98 14.16
C TYR A 148 -0.07 13.17 15.42
N ARG A 149 0.68 14.28 15.55
CA ARG A 149 1.60 14.45 16.70
C ARG A 149 0.92 14.32 18.04
N ARG A 150 -0.32 14.84 18.20
CA ARG A 150 -1.09 14.69 19.43
C ARG A 150 -1.63 13.29 19.67
N LEU A 151 -1.96 12.56 18.60
CA LEU A 151 -2.43 11.18 18.69
C LEU A 151 -1.30 10.22 19.10
N ASN A 152 -0.08 10.50 18.65
CA ASN A 152 1.08 9.61 18.80
C ASN A 152 1.84 9.76 20.13
N MET A 153 1.41 10.66 21.03
CA MET A 153 2.05 10.83 22.34
C MET A 153 1.85 9.59 23.22
#